data_AF-D3PHS8-F1
#
_entry.id   AF-D3PHS8-F1
#
_cell.length_a   1.000
_cell.length_b   1.000
_cell.length_c   1.000
_cell.angle_alpha   90.00
_cell.angle_beta   90.00
_cell.angle_gamma   90.00
#
_symmetry.space_group_name_H-M   'P 1'
#
loop_
_entity.id
_entity.type
_entity.pdbx_description
1 polymer ?
#
loop_
_entity_poly.entity_id
_entity_poly.type
_entity_poly.pdbx_seq_one_letter_code
_entity_poly.pdbx_strand_id
1 'polypeptide(L)'
;MFHIKSQVPSSSNSFFTAHSSVLPFSCSKGNLHKDSLLPPGDKLYCRLSINTQLLSTVHHLLKVGKNNFRPPPKVESSVVRIEPKNPPPPINFKEWDGLTRICFVRKNKTLGAAFSQTPVLLTLDKNYRTHMSLKEEMLPEEFSIKELIVDVLESIDFTEKRPRTMDIDDFMKLMHAFNSVGVHFV
;
A
#
# COMPACT_ATOMS: atom_id res chain seq x y z
N MET A 1 8.05 11.65 -23.02
CA MET A 1 6.58 11.43 -23.02
C MET A 1 6.34 10.02 -23.55
N PHE A 2 6.41 9.00 -22.69
CA PHE A 2 6.27 7.60 -23.12
C PHE A 2 4.79 7.24 -23.20
N HIS A 3 4.31 6.98 -24.42
CA HIS A 3 2.98 6.48 -24.71
C HIS A 3 2.85 5.01 -24.29
N ILE A 4 1.99 4.74 -23.32
CA ILE A 4 1.46 3.40 -23.08
C ILE A 4 0.35 3.20 -24.12
N LYS A 5 0.62 2.45 -25.19
CA LYS A 5 -0.46 1.98 -26.08
C LYS A 5 -1.17 0.83 -25.37
N SER A 6 -2.19 1.15 -24.59
CA SER A 6 -3.28 0.22 -24.32
C SER A 6 -4.04 0.05 -25.62
N GLN A 7 -3.92 -1.10 -26.28
CA GLN A 7 -4.93 -1.48 -27.27
C GLN A 7 -6.21 -1.81 -26.50
N VAL A 8 -7.13 -0.85 -26.47
CA VAL A 8 -8.53 -1.05 -26.10
C VAL A 8 -9.26 -1.45 -27.38
N PRO A 9 -9.95 -2.60 -27.45
CA PRO A 9 -10.88 -2.84 -28.54
C PRO A 9 -12.14 -2.00 -28.32
N SER A 10 -12.51 -1.23 -29.34
CA SER A 10 -13.71 -0.39 -29.36
C SER A 10 -14.98 -1.22 -29.53
N SER A 11 -16.00 -0.81 -28.76
CA SER A 11 -17.45 -1.02 -28.92
C SER A 11 -18.01 -2.44 -28.79
N SER A 12 -18.62 -2.74 -27.64
CA SER A 12 -20.08 -2.85 -27.45
C SER A 12 -20.38 -3.45 -26.06
N ASN A 13 -21.50 -3.04 -25.46
CA ASN A 13 -21.94 -3.43 -24.12
C ASN A 13 -21.92 -4.95 -23.89
N SER A 14 -21.12 -5.40 -22.92
CA SER A 14 -21.41 -6.60 -22.12
C SER A 14 -20.44 -6.67 -20.93
N PHE A 15 -21.01 -6.64 -19.73
CA PHE A 15 -20.50 -7.27 -18.49
C PHE A 15 -18.99 -7.49 -18.41
N PHE A 16 -18.30 -6.64 -17.64
CA PHE A 16 -16.91 -6.87 -17.23
C PHE A 16 -16.81 -8.12 -16.33
N THR A 17 -16.74 -9.30 -16.94
CA THR A 17 -16.19 -10.49 -16.28
C THR A 17 -14.68 -10.32 -16.22
N ALA A 18 -14.14 -10.24 -15.00
CA ALA A 18 -12.73 -10.17 -14.69
C ALA A 18 -12.01 -11.43 -15.23
N HIS A 19 -11.56 -11.37 -16.48
CA HIS A 19 -10.67 -12.39 -17.01
C HIS A 19 -9.29 -12.20 -16.38
N SER A 20 -8.82 -13.24 -15.68
CA SER A 20 -7.44 -13.46 -15.30
C SER A 20 -6.53 -13.04 -16.46
N SER A 21 -5.88 -11.89 -16.36
CA SER A 21 -5.00 -11.38 -17.39
C SER A 21 -3.57 -11.80 -17.06
N VAL A 22 -2.98 -12.61 -17.93
CA VAL A 22 -1.53 -12.86 -17.90
C VAL A 22 -0.89 -11.65 -18.55
N LEU A 23 -0.42 -10.72 -17.73
CA LEU A 23 0.23 -9.50 -18.22
C LEU A 23 1.73 -9.74 -18.30
N PRO A 24 2.33 -9.73 -19.52
CA PRO A 24 3.78 -9.74 -19.65
C PRO A 24 4.34 -8.39 -19.18
N PHE A 25 4.76 -8.32 -17.91
CA PHE A 25 5.43 -7.14 -17.38
C PHE A 25 6.93 -7.20 -17.67
N SER A 26 7.43 -6.27 -18.49
CA SER A 26 8.86 -5.98 -18.60
C SER A 26 9.16 -4.72 -17.79
N CYS A 27 9.78 -4.87 -16.61
CA CYS A 27 10.20 -3.74 -15.79
C CYS A 27 11.70 -3.48 -15.99
N SER A 28 12.05 -2.33 -16.56
CA SER A 28 13.42 -1.97 -16.96
C SER A 28 14.24 -1.29 -15.85
N LYS A 29 13.64 -0.93 -14.71
CA LYS A 29 14.34 -0.35 -13.55
C LYS A 29 13.71 -0.83 -12.24
N GLY A 30 14.39 -1.77 -11.58
CA GLY A 30 14.05 -2.26 -10.24
C GLY A 30 13.08 -3.44 -10.26
N ASN A 31 13.62 -4.65 -10.20
CA ASN A 31 13.10 -5.95 -9.74
C ASN A 31 11.59 -6.22 -9.48
N LEU A 32 10.65 -5.62 -10.23
CA LEU A 32 9.21 -5.88 -10.08
C LEU A 32 8.84 -7.38 -10.11
N HIS A 33 9.65 -8.18 -10.81
CA HIS A 33 9.50 -9.62 -10.94
C HIS A 33 9.59 -10.39 -9.60
N LYS A 34 10.28 -9.84 -8.60
CA LYS A 34 10.32 -10.40 -7.23
C LYS A 34 9.34 -9.67 -6.34
N ASP A 35 9.28 -8.34 -6.46
CA ASP A 35 8.76 -7.45 -5.43
C ASP A 35 7.29 -7.69 -5.07
N SER A 36 6.41 -8.02 -6.02
CA SER A 36 4.98 -8.21 -5.75
C SER A 36 4.65 -9.49 -4.96
N LEU A 37 5.55 -10.46 -4.92
CA LEU A 37 5.35 -11.78 -4.32
C LEU A 37 6.06 -11.97 -2.98
N LEU A 38 6.74 -10.93 -2.50
CA LEU A 38 7.62 -11.08 -1.35
C LEU A 38 6.82 -11.14 -0.07
N PRO A 39 7.12 -12.11 0.81
CA PRO A 39 6.57 -12.11 2.14
C PRO A 39 7.13 -10.91 2.94
N PRO A 40 6.40 -10.48 3.98
CA PRO A 40 6.93 -9.54 4.95
C PRO A 40 8.31 -10.00 5.47
N GLY A 41 9.23 -9.05 5.63
CA GLY A 41 10.60 -9.29 6.07
C GLY A 41 11.64 -9.19 4.97
N ASP A 42 11.28 -9.41 3.70
CA ASP A 42 12.24 -9.36 2.60
C ASP A 42 12.78 -7.94 2.35
N LYS A 43 14.01 -7.85 1.84
CA LYS A 43 14.70 -6.60 1.51
C LYS A 43 13.93 -5.76 0.50
N LEU A 44 13.34 -6.42 -0.48
CA LEU A 44 12.63 -5.79 -1.58
C LEU A 44 11.13 -5.57 -1.26
N TYR A 45 10.63 -6.03 -0.11
CA TYR A 45 9.26 -5.75 0.33
C TYR A 45 9.01 -4.24 0.42
N CYS A 46 8.00 -3.75 -0.28
CA CYS A 46 7.72 -2.33 -0.43
C CYS A 46 6.21 -2.05 -0.56
N ARG A 47 5.85 -0.77 -0.62
CA ARG A 47 4.46 -0.32 -0.78
C ARG A 47 3.74 -0.99 -1.95
N LEU A 48 4.44 -1.19 -3.08
CA LEU A 48 3.86 -1.85 -4.24
C LEU A 48 3.49 -3.30 -3.93
N SER A 49 4.33 -4.02 -3.18
CA SER A 49 4.09 -5.40 -2.76
C SER A 49 2.75 -5.52 -2.04
N ILE A 50 2.56 -4.69 -1.02
CA ILE A 50 1.34 -4.68 -0.20
C ILE A 50 0.11 -4.29 -0.99
N ASN A 51 0.18 -3.21 -1.78
CA ASN A 51 -0.98 -2.75 -2.54
C ASN A 51 -1.40 -3.79 -3.60
N THR A 52 -0.43 -4.48 -4.20
CA THR A 52 -0.72 -5.55 -5.16
C THR A 52 -1.34 -6.76 -4.45
N GLN A 53 -0.79 -7.18 -3.31
CA GLN A 53 -1.28 -8.30 -2.51
C GLN A 53 -2.67 -8.01 -1.89
N LEU A 54 -2.98 -6.75 -1.61
CA LEU A 54 -4.29 -6.33 -1.13
C LEU A 54 -5.37 -6.60 -2.18
N LEU A 55 -5.16 -6.10 -3.40
CA LEU A 55 -6.16 -6.09 -4.47
C LEU A 55 -6.17 -7.36 -5.32
N SER A 56 -5.07 -8.12 -5.34
CA SER A 56 -4.88 -9.24 -6.25
C SER A 56 -4.00 -10.34 -5.69
N THR A 57 -4.22 -11.55 -6.17
CA THR A 57 -3.32 -12.69 -5.99
C THR A 57 -2.32 -12.69 -7.13
N VAL A 58 -1.03 -12.69 -6.81
CA VAL A 58 0.04 -12.69 -7.81
C VAL A 58 0.67 -14.08 -7.85
N HIS A 59 0.93 -14.58 -9.05
CA HIS A 59 1.67 -15.83 -9.27
C HIS A 59 2.83 -15.58 -10.23
N HIS A 60 4.03 -15.99 -9.85
CA HIS A 60 5.18 -15.97 -10.77
C HIS A 60 5.17 -17.24 -11.61
N LEU A 61 5.02 -17.10 -12.92
CA LEU A 61 4.93 -18.24 -13.83
C LEU A 61 6.32 -18.71 -14.27
N LEU A 62 7.09 -17.82 -14.91
CA LEU A 62 8.39 -18.18 -15.48
C LEU A 62 9.31 -16.97 -15.66
N LYS A 63 10.62 -17.22 -15.63
CA LYS A 63 11.65 -16.22 -15.92
C LYS A 63 12.01 -16.26 -17.39
N VAL A 64 12.12 -15.08 -18.01
CA VAL A 64 12.49 -14.95 -19.42
C VAL A 64 13.87 -14.32 -19.51
N GLY A 65 14.82 -15.10 -20.04
CA GLY A 65 16.20 -14.68 -20.28
C GLY A 65 16.29 -13.51 -21.26
N LYS A 66 17.18 -12.55 -21.03
CA LYS A 66 17.46 -11.42 -21.95
C LYS A 66 17.76 -11.84 -23.41
N ASN A 67 18.30 -13.04 -23.61
CA ASN A 67 18.64 -13.59 -24.93
C ASN A 67 17.43 -13.84 -25.82
N ASN A 68 16.23 -13.97 -25.23
CA ASN A 68 14.96 -14.19 -25.93
C ASN A 68 14.38 -12.91 -26.56
N PHE A 69 15.02 -11.75 -26.35
CA PHE A 69 14.58 -10.47 -26.89
C PHE A 69 15.51 -9.98 -28.01
N ARG A 70 14.96 -9.18 -28.93
CA ARG A 70 15.69 -8.54 -30.03
C ARG A 70 15.21 -7.09 -30.18
N PRO A 71 16.06 -6.07 -29.92
CA PRO A 71 17.40 -6.14 -29.33
C PRO A 71 17.39 -6.60 -27.85
N PRO A 72 18.47 -7.21 -27.35
CA PRO A 72 18.53 -7.73 -25.99
C PRO A 72 18.51 -6.60 -24.94
N PRO A 73 17.61 -6.66 -23.94
CA PRO A 73 17.57 -5.70 -22.84
C PRO A 73 18.73 -5.93 -21.85
N LYS A 74 19.00 -4.93 -21.02
CA LYS A 74 20.05 -4.98 -19.98
C LYS A 74 19.65 -5.81 -18.75
N VAL A 75 18.37 -6.15 -18.61
CA VAL A 75 17.80 -6.79 -17.42
C VAL A 75 17.01 -8.03 -17.79
N GLU A 76 16.91 -8.96 -16.83
CA GLU A 76 16.07 -10.15 -16.95
C GLU A 76 14.59 -9.79 -16.80
N SER A 77 13.71 -10.50 -17.50
CA SER A 77 12.26 -10.31 -17.44
C SER A 77 11.58 -11.51 -16.76
N SER A 78 10.35 -11.34 -16.30
CA SER A 78 9.56 -12.44 -15.74
C SER A 78 8.09 -12.27 -16.06
N VAL A 79 7.41 -13.38 -16.27
CA VAL A 79 5.97 -13.40 -16.53
C VAL A 79 5.25 -13.68 -15.22
N VAL A 80 4.35 -12.77 -14.87
CA VAL A 80 3.50 -12.88 -13.68
C VAL A 80 2.03 -12.92 -14.11
N ARG A 81 1.25 -13.73 -13.40
CA ARG A 81 -0.21 -13.75 -13.50
C ARG A 81 -0.76 -12.97 -12.33
N ILE A 82 -1.68 -12.05 -12.61
CA ILE A 82 -2.34 -11.23 -11.60
C ILE A 82 -3.82 -11.54 -11.67
N GLU A 83 -4.35 -12.03 -10.56
CA GLU A 83 -5.77 -12.34 -10.41
C GLU A 83 -6.38 -11.34 -9.43
N PRO A 84 -7.18 -10.36 -9.90
CA PRO A 84 -7.89 -9.46 -8.99
C PRO A 84 -8.81 -10.24 -8.07
N LYS A 85 -8.84 -9.88 -6.78
CA LYS A 85 -9.76 -10.50 -5.81
C LYS A 85 -11.18 -10.02 -6.09
N ASN A 86 -12.13 -10.96 -6.13
CA ASN A 86 -13.54 -10.70 -6.33
C ASN A 86 -14.37 -11.48 -5.28
N PRO A 87 -15.12 -10.82 -4.39
CA PRO A 87 -15.33 -9.37 -4.31
C PRO A 87 -14.07 -8.59 -3.88
N PRO A 88 -13.96 -7.30 -4.24
CA PRO A 88 -12.89 -6.46 -3.72
C PRO A 88 -13.01 -6.35 -2.20
N PRO A 89 -11.88 -6.26 -1.48
CA PRO A 89 -11.93 -6.10 -0.03
C PRO A 89 -12.62 -4.77 0.33
N PRO A 90 -13.46 -4.74 1.38
CA PRO A 90 -14.23 -3.56 1.78
C PRO A 90 -13.34 -2.55 2.52
N ILE A 91 -12.37 -1.97 1.83
CA ILE A 91 -11.37 -1.07 2.39
C ILE A 91 -11.42 0.26 1.64
N ASN A 92 -11.39 1.37 2.38
CA ASN A 92 -11.18 2.68 1.78
C ASN A 92 -9.75 2.79 1.25
N PHE A 93 -9.58 2.66 -0.06
CA PHE A 93 -8.26 2.67 -0.69
C PHE A 93 -7.51 3.99 -0.47
N LYS A 94 -8.21 5.12 -0.29
CA LYS A 94 -7.56 6.42 -0.04
C LYS A 94 -6.89 6.45 1.33
N GLU A 95 -7.60 5.99 2.36
CA GLU A 95 -7.04 5.87 3.72
C GLU A 95 -5.89 4.87 3.75
N TRP A 96 -6.06 3.73 3.08
CA TRP A 96 -5.02 2.71 2.97
C TRP A 96 -3.74 3.24 2.32
N ASP A 97 -3.83 3.96 1.19
CA ASP A 97 -2.64 4.54 0.55
C ASP A 97 -1.99 5.62 1.42
N GLY A 98 -2.79 6.42 2.13
CA GLY A 98 -2.28 7.41 3.10
C GLY A 98 -1.47 6.77 4.22
N LEU A 99 -2.03 5.74 4.87
CA LEU A 99 -1.38 4.98 5.93
C LEU A 99 -0.09 4.30 5.43
N THR A 100 -0.19 3.51 4.36
CA THR A 100 0.96 2.76 3.84
C THR A 100 2.05 3.69 3.32
N ARG A 101 1.70 4.86 2.77
CA ARG A 101 2.68 5.89 2.39
C ARG A 101 3.50 6.34 3.60
N ILE A 102 2.87 6.66 4.72
CA ILE A 102 3.56 7.09 5.94
C ILE A 102 4.49 5.96 6.45
N CYS A 103 3.97 4.74 6.55
CA CYS A 103 4.73 3.59 7.05
C CYS A 103 5.95 3.26 6.16
N PHE A 104 5.80 3.28 4.83
CA PHE A 104 6.87 2.85 3.93
C PHE A 104 7.94 3.90 3.61
N VAL A 105 7.76 5.17 4.02
CA VAL A 105 8.81 6.21 3.85
C VAL A 105 10.13 5.77 4.49
N ARG A 106 10.08 5.18 5.70
CA ARG A 106 11.24 4.62 6.39
C ARG A 106 10.93 3.22 6.91
N LYS A 107 10.70 2.27 5.99
CA LYS A 107 10.28 0.88 6.29
C LYS A 107 11.13 0.08 7.29
N ASN A 108 12.37 0.50 7.56
CA ASN A 108 13.29 -0.17 8.49
C ASN A 108 13.27 0.45 9.90
N LYS A 109 12.58 1.58 10.10
CA LYS A 109 12.36 2.21 11.41
C LYS A 109 11.05 1.71 12.02
N THR A 110 10.92 1.90 13.33
CA THR A 110 9.72 1.55 14.09
C THR A 110 8.55 2.44 13.71
N LEU A 111 7.32 1.99 13.93
CA LEU A 111 6.13 2.79 13.66
C LEU A 111 6.08 4.04 14.53
N GLY A 112 6.47 3.96 15.81
CA GLY A 112 6.57 5.14 16.67
C GLY A 112 7.49 6.22 16.09
N ALA A 113 8.62 5.81 15.51
CA ALA A 113 9.52 6.74 14.82
C ALA A 113 8.94 7.26 13.48
N ALA A 114 8.15 6.46 12.78
CA ALA A 114 7.50 6.85 11.52
C ALA A 114 6.43 7.93 11.73
N PHE A 115 5.60 7.78 12.77
CA PHE A 115 4.52 8.71 13.09
C PHE A 115 4.98 9.95 13.86
N SER A 116 6.14 9.92 14.53
CA SER A 116 6.70 11.10 15.21
C SER A 116 7.27 12.17 14.26
N GLN A 117 7.20 11.98 12.94
CA GLN A 117 7.68 12.95 11.97
C GLN A 117 6.79 14.19 11.93
N THR A 118 7.39 15.38 12.00
CA THR A 118 6.67 16.66 11.99
C THR A 118 5.66 16.78 10.83
N PRO A 119 6.00 16.44 9.56
CA PRO A 119 5.03 16.53 8.47
C PRO A 119 3.83 15.60 8.64
N VAL A 120 4.05 14.43 9.25
CA VAL A 120 3.00 13.43 9.52
C VAL A 120 2.08 13.95 10.62
N LEU A 121 2.66 14.42 11.74
CA LEU A 121 1.90 14.99 12.85
C LEU A 121 1.04 16.17 12.41
N LEU A 122 1.57 17.10 11.60
CA LEU A 122 0.82 18.25 11.09
C LEU A 122 -0.35 17.84 10.18
N THR A 123 -0.15 16.81 9.35
CA THR A 123 -1.20 16.30 8.46
C THR A 123 -2.31 15.62 9.27
N LEU A 124 -1.92 14.77 10.22
CA LEU A 124 -2.87 14.05 11.07
C LEU A 124 -3.63 15.00 12.01
N ASP A 125 -2.97 16.01 12.56
CA ASP A 125 -3.63 17.04 13.40
C ASP A 125 -4.71 17.77 12.62
N LYS A 126 -4.40 18.21 11.40
CA LYS A 126 -5.36 18.89 10.52
C LYS A 126 -6.56 17.98 10.18
N ASN A 127 -6.29 16.73 9.83
CA ASN A 127 -7.33 15.77 9.49
C ASN A 127 -8.22 15.46 10.70
N TYR A 128 -7.61 15.28 11.86
CA TYR A 128 -8.32 15.03 13.12
C TYR A 128 -9.23 16.20 13.52
N ARG A 129 -8.72 17.44 13.47
CA ARG A 129 -9.53 18.65 13.72
C ARG A 129 -10.70 18.77 12.76
N THR A 130 -10.48 18.47 11.48
CA THR A 130 -11.54 18.49 10.46
C THR A 130 -12.61 17.46 10.76
N HIS A 131 -12.21 16.24 11.16
CA HIS A 131 -13.14 15.18 11.52
C HIS A 131 -13.94 15.49 12.79
N MET A 132 -13.31 16.07 13.82
CA MET A 132 -13.99 16.52 15.03
C MET A 132 -14.98 17.66 14.74
N SER A 133 -14.62 18.58 13.84
CA SER A 133 -15.52 19.64 13.38
C SER A 133 -16.76 19.08 12.66
N LEU A 134 -16.61 17.98 11.91
CA LEU A 134 -17.73 17.29 11.24
C LEU A 134 -18.62 16.52 12.21
N LYS A 135 -18.06 16.03 13.32
CA LYS A 135 -18.81 15.32 14.37
C LYS A 135 -19.46 16.26 15.40
N GLU A 136 -19.22 17.57 15.29
CA GLU A 136 -19.68 18.58 16.26
C GLU A 136 -19.16 18.34 17.69
N GLU A 137 -18.03 17.63 17.83
CA GLU A 137 -17.37 17.39 19.12
C GLU A 137 -16.32 18.47 19.38
N MET A 138 -16.33 19.04 20.59
CA MET A 138 -15.32 20.02 21.00
C MET A 138 -14.04 19.32 21.42
N LEU A 139 -12.92 19.82 20.90
CA LEU A 139 -11.58 19.38 21.32
C LEU A 139 -11.26 19.92 22.72
N PRO A 140 -10.63 19.11 23.60
CA PRO A 140 -10.07 19.61 24.84
C PRO A 140 -9.05 20.73 24.59
N GLU A 141 -8.97 21.72 25.49
CA GLU A 141 -8.03 22.85 25.35
C GLU A 141 -6.56 22.40 25.37
N GLU A 142 -6.24 21.27 26.02
CA GLU A 142 -4.89 20.69 26.12
C GLU A 142 -4.77 19.41 25.26
N PHE A 143 -5.11 19.51 23.98
CA PHE A 143 -5.04 18.37 23.05
C PHE A 143 -3.67 18.26 22.34
N SER A 144 -3.02 17.10 22.48
CA SER A 144 -1.79 16.74 21.77
C SER A 144 -2.02 15.52 20.86
N ILE A 145 -2.03 15.74 19.54
CA ILE A 145 -2.17 14.65 18.55
C ILE A 145 -1.08 13.59 18.69
N LYS A 146 0.11 14.00 19.17
CA LYS A 146 1.26 13.11 19.30
C LYS A 146 1.02 12.06 20.38
N GLU A 147 0.46 12.47 21.52
CA GLU A 147 0.13 11.57 22.62
C GLU A 147 -0.96 10.60 22.18
N LEU A 148 -2.02 11.09 21.54
CA LEU A 148 -3.08 10.26 20.99
C LEU A 148 -2.55 9.16 20.06
N ILE A 149 -1.62 9.50 19.16
CA ILE A 149 -1.02 8.51 18.24
C ILE A 149 -0.17 7.48 19.00
N VAL A 150 0.59 7.92 20.01
CA VAL A 150 1.39 7.01 20.85
C VAL A 150 0.48 6.05 21.59
N ASP A 151 -0.58 6.53 22.22
CA ASP A 151 -1.56 5.72 22.95
C ASP A 151 -2.22 4.68 22.02
N VAL A 152 -2.60 5.08 20.80
CA VAL A 152 -3.15 4.16 19.79
C VAL A 152 -2.13 3.08 19.43
N LEU A 153 -0.87 3.42 19.20
CA LEU A 153 0.17 2.45 18.86
C LEU A 153 0.50 1.50 20.02
N GLU A 154 0.46 1.98 21.25
CA GLU A 154 0.66 1.19 22.46
C GLU A 154 -0.52 0.23 22.70
N SER A 155 -1.76 0.67 22.45
CA SER A 155 -2.96 -0.17 22.63
C SER A 155 -2.97 -1.46 21.80
N ILE A 156 -2.24 -1.47 20.69
CA ILE A 156 -2.12 -2.61 19.77
C ILE A 156 -0.72 -3.25 19.79
N ASP A 157 0.19 -2.80 20.65
CA ASP A 157 1.61 -3.23 20.73
C ASP A 157 2.43 -3.02 19.44
N PHE A 158 2.17 -1.93 18.71
CA PHE A 158 2.80 -1.68 17.40
C PHE A 158 3.94 -0.65 17.46
N THR A 159 4.20 -0.04 18.61
CA THR A 159 5.23 0.99 18.79
C THR A 159 6.60 0.59 18.23
N GLU A 160 7.04 -0.65 18.51
CA GLU A 160 8.33 -1.20 18.07
C GLU A 160 8.25 -2.01 16.76
N LYS A 161 7.04 -2.28 16.25
CA LYS A 161 6.88 -2.98 14.98
C LYS A 161 7.45 -2.16 13.83
N ARG A 162 7.97 -2.87 12.82
CA ARG A 162 8.56 -2.27 11.63
C ARG A 162 7.71 -2.59 10.40
N PRO A 163 7.39 -1.60 9.55
CA PRO A 163 6.57 -1.81 8.35
C PRO A 163 7.09 -2.91 7.42
N ARG A 164 8.42 -3.12 7.37
CA ARG A 164 9.02 -4.20 6.59
C ARG A 164 8.49 -5.59 6.97
N THR A 165 8.21 -5.83 8.24
CA THR A 165 7.86 -7.16 8.77
C THR A 165 6.36 -7.36 8.93
N MET A 166 5.56 -6.32 8.68
CA MET A 166 4.11 -6.36 8.82
C MET A 166 3.44 -6.88 7.54
N ASP A 167 2.43 -7.72 7.70
CA ASP A 167 1.56 -8.21 6.64
C ASP A 167 0.30 -7.32 6.48
N ILE A 168 -0.59 -7.72 5.57
CA ILE A 168 -1.84 -7.01 5.30
C ILE A 168 -2.71 -6.94 6.56
N ASP A 169 -2.81 -8.03 7.33
CA ASP A 169 -3.67 -8.10 8.51
C ASP A 169 -3.18 -7.17 9.62
N ASP A 170 -1.86 -7.06 9.79
CA ASP A 170 -1.26 -6.06 10.68
C ASP A 170 -1.61 -4.63 10.24
N PHE A 171 -1.49 -4.29 8.94
CA PHE A 171 -1.90 -2.96 8.46
C PHE A 171 -3.41 -2.71 8.61
N MET A 172 -4.23 -3.73 8.47
CA MET A 172 -5.68 -3.65 8.70
C MET A 172 -6.01 -3.37 10.16
N LYS A 173 -5.34 -4.06 11.10
CA LYS A 173 -5.46 -3.79 12.55
C LYS A 173 -5.03 -2.37 12.90
N LEU A 174 -3.91 -1.91 12.33
CA LEU A 174 -3.41 -0.55 12.53
C LEU A 174 -4.41 0.50 12.03
N MET A 175 -4.94 0.32 10.82
CA MET A 175 -5.94 1.20 10.24
C MET A 175 -7.22 1.24 11.07
N HIS A 176 -7.71 0.07 11.52
CA HIS A 176 -8.89 -0.01 12.38
C HIS A 176 -8.68 0.72 13.71
N ALA A 177 -7.51 0.57 14.34
CA ALA A 177 -7.20 1.25 15.60
C ALA A 177 -7.25 2.77 15.45
N PHE A 178 -6.62 3.34 14.41
CA PHE A 178 -6.70 4.78 14.14
C PHE A 178 -8.12 5.25 13.82
N ASN A 179 -8.85 4.51 12.98
CA ASN A 179 -10.21 4.88 12.60
C ASN A 179 -11.17 4.83 13.80
N SER A 180 -10.97 3.90 14.74
CA SER A 180 -11.79 3.81 15.97
C SER A 180 -11.66 5.03 16.89
N VAL A 181 -10.49 5.69 16.85
CA VAL A 181 -10.20 6.94 17.58
C VAL A 181 -10.51 8.18 16.73
N GLY A 182 -10.93 8.01 15.47
CA GLY A 182 -11.27 9.11 14.57
C GLY A 182 -10.07 9.79 13.91
N VAL A 183 -8.91 9.14 13.90
CA VAL A 183 -7.73 9.60 13.17
C VAL A 183 -7.78 9.04 11.74
N HIS A 184 -7.88 9.93 10.75
CA HIS A 184 -7.98 9.57 9.33
C HIS A 184 -6.77 10.05 8.53
N PHE A 185 -6.42 9.29 7.48
CA PHE A 185 -5.21 9.52 6.66
C PHE A 185 -5.44 10.32 5.36
N VAL A 186 -6.65 10.85 5.16
CA VAL A 186 -7.10 11.57 3.95
C VAL A 186 -7.47 13.01 4.26
#